data_AF-A0A7X2YYD7-F1
#
_entry.id   AF-A0A7X2YYD7-F1
#
_cell.length_a   1.000
_cell.length_b   1.000
_cell.length_c   1.000
_cell.angle_alpha   90.00
_cell.angle_beta   90.00
_cell.angle_gamma   90.00
#
_symmetry.space_group_name_H-M   'P 1'
#
loop_
_entity.id
_entity.type
_entity.pdbx_description
1 polymer ?
#
loop_
_entity_poly.entity_id
_entity_poly.type
_entity_poly.pdbx_seq_one_letter_code
_entity_poly.pdbx_strand_id
1 'polypeptide(L)'
;MPLQEEDTLAVGFGPMLLAFAESWYESGLSKLSVFISDIEATDTAKLTQLRDSARRVNLEVSLKILAAAENEEPDWKRIVEPFQFIIYAAETDDWGELRQLQEACIAERRPMLPAVAAHGLGWIGPLAEPGGGGGWESAWRRIHATVVPKSRDQERISSTAAAVLTNVVVHQWQKAGREDEELDCRKQCFILEPETLTGCWHEIVPHPLVTGYEFARQIQAPELGRILEISAEPVAPDDWFAYFNNLTSEVTGIFHNWGEGDLIQIPLAQCLVQPVDPLTAGPAQLLPAIVRSGLTHDEARRASALAGLEAHAARLLPLQLAGLPQYLQESVSVGAGSTAAEAVGRALRLCLEQKLAERLQSRRQYVRRIAWTEAEDVRCRYYLEALNITGGEVFIAAGEPLLGFSVVWVCSGTSWYVSADLSFTLALRSSLQKALDKAESAKIAPVIEEDQGARAAMIPNGEPMDYPSLTQEAVQNLKQSSAALAVFDLRSESFLGEGPFVLYGVILKEEEEVL
;
A
#
# COMPACT_ATOMS: atom_id res chain seq x y z
N MET A 1 -7.55 -22.76 -29.02
CA MET A 1 -6.92 -24.08 -29.34
C MET A 1 -6.36 -24.58 -28.03
N PRO A 2 -6.69 -25.83 -27.63
CA PRO A 2 -6.23 -26.37 -26.36
C PRO A 2 -4.71 -26.53 -26.37
N LEU A 3 -4.07 -26.14 -25.27
CA LEU A 3 -2.62 -26.26 -25.07
C LEU A 3 -2.20 -27.74 -25.17
N GLN A 4 -1.19 -28.05 -25.97
CA GLN A 4 -0.66 -29.41 -26.09
C GLN A 4 0.62 -29.59 -25.27
N GLU A 5 0.88 -30.81 -24.80
CA GLU A 5 2.09 -31.14 -24.03
C GLU A 5 3.38 -30.78 -24.79
N GLU A 6 3.41 -30.99 -26.10
CA GLU A 6 4.56 -30.70 -26.98
C GLU A 6 4.89 -29.22 -27.06
N ASP A 7 3.91 -28.36 -26.77
CA ASP A 7 4.02 -26.91 -26.81
C ASP A 7 4.46 -26.31 -25.47
N THR A 8 4.86 -27.15 -24.49
CA THR A 8 5.29 -26.71 -23.16
C THR A 8 6.80 -26.82 -22.98
N LEU A 9 7.40 -25.73 -22.50
CA LEU A 9 8.81 -25.67 -22.12
C LEU A 9 8.93 -25.40 -20.62
N ALA A 10 9.62 -26.29 -19.90
CA ALA A 10 10.09 -26.04 -18.55
C ALA A 10 11.52 -25.49 -18.59
N VAL A 11 11.78 -24.38 -17.90
CA VAL A 11 13.07 -23.71 -17.80
C VAL A 11 13.46 -23.65 -16.34
N GLY A 12 14.73 -23.92 -16.01
CA GLY A 12 15.25 -23.68 -14.67
C GLY A 12 16.37 -24.65 -14.30
N PHE A 13 16.49 -24.93 -13.01
CA PHE A 13 17.58 -25.77 -12.47
C PHE A 13 17.26 -26.32 -11.07
N GLY A 14 18.08 -27.27 -10.64
CA GLY A 14 18.09 -27.76 -9.27
C GLY A 14 16.89 -28.64 -8.89
N PRO A 15 16.61 -28.78 -7.58
CA PRO A 15 15.56 -29.65 -7.06
C PRO A 15 14.15 -29.30 -7.55
N MET A 16 13.87 -28.02 -7.78
CA MET A 16 12.58 -27.55 -8.28
C MET A 16 12.28 -28.09 -9.68
N LEU A 17 13.25 -28.02 -10.60
CA LEU A 17 13.08 -28.55 -11.95
C LEU A 17 12.90 -30.08 -11.94
N LEU A 18 13.64 -30.78 -11.09
CA LEU A 18 13.52 -32.23 -10.91
C LEU A 18 12.13 -32.62 -10.39
N ALA A 19 11.65 -31.95 -9.35
CA ALA A 19 10.33 -32.19 -8.77
C ALA A 19 9.21 -31.88 -9.78
N PHE A 20 9.40 -30.87 -10.64
CA PHE A 20 8.47 -30.55 -11.71
C PHE A 20 8.39 -31.67 -12.76
N ALA A 21 9.53 -32.16 -13.24
CA ALA A 21 9.55 -33.27 -14.19
C ALA A 21 8.92 -34.54 -13.61
N GLU A 22 9.15 -34.83 -12.32
CA GLU A 22 8.52 -35.94 -11.60
C GLU A 22 7.00 -35.77 -11.55
N SER A 23 6.52 -34.61 -11.06
CA SER A 23 5.08 -34.29 -10.95
C SER A 23 4.37 -34.32 -12.31
N TRP A 24 5.05 -33.91 -13.38
CA TRP A 24 4.53 -33.95 -14.76
C TRP A 24 4.18 -35.38 -15.18
N TYR A 25 5.11 -36.32 -15.01
CA TYR A 25 4.91 -37.72 -15.38
C TYR A 25 3.96 -38.45 -14.42
N GLU A 26 4.02 -38.16 -13.12
CA GLU A 26 3.08 -38.72 -12.13
C GLU A 26 1.64 -38.30 -12.39
N SER A 27 1.45 -37.10 -12.96
CA SER A 27 0.13 -36.60 -13.40
C SER A 27 -0.35 -37.20 -14.72
N GLY A 28 0.41 -38.14 -15.31
CA GLY A 28 0.04 -38.87 -16.52
C GLY A 28 0.39 -38.16 -17.84
N LEU A 29 1.07 -37.02 -17.79
CA LEU A 29 1.53 -36.30 -18.98
C LEU A 29 2.76 -36.99 -19.56
N SER A 30 2.89 -37.01 -20.89
CA SER A 30 3.85 -37.88 -21.58
C SER A 30 5.00 -37.13 -22.25
N LYS A 31 4.80 -35.87 -22.66
CA LYS A 31 5.79 -35.12 -23.44
C LYS A 31 6.21 -33.87 -22.68
N LEU A 32 7.51 -33.67 -22.55
CA LEU A 32 8.07 -32.50 -21.88
C LEU A 32 9.37 -32.06 -22.56
N SER A 33 9.46 -30.76 -22.86
CA SER A 33 10.73 -30.11 -23.20
C SER A 33 11.27 -29.39 -21.98
N VAL A 34 12.56 -29.58 -21.69
CA VAL A 34 13.23 -28.98 -20.55
C VAL A 34 14.45 -28.22 -21.04
N PHE A 35 14.59 -26.96 -20.64
CA PHE A 35 15.82 -26.19 -20.76
C PHE A 35 16.49 -26.06 -19.40
N ILE A 36 17.69 -26.62 -19.27
CA ILE A 36 18.48 -26.55 -18.03
C ILE A 36 19.42 -25.35 -18.14
N SER A 37 19.20 -24.34 -17.28
CA SER A 37 20.03 -23.12 -17.26
C SER A 37 21.33 -23.30 -16.48
N ASP A 38 21.31 -24.08 -15.41
CA ASP A 38 22.50 -24.48 -14.65
C ASP A 38 22.61 -26.01 -14.59
N ILE A 39 23.53 -26.55 -15.39
CA ILE A 39 23.81 -27.99 -15.48
C ILE A 39 24.51 -28.49 -14.21
N GLU A 40 25.35 -27.67 -13.56
CA GLU A 40 26.08 -28.08 -12.36
C GLU A 40 25.16 -28.21 -11.15
N ALA A 41 24.15 -27.33 -11.06
CA ALA A 41 23.13 -27.39 -10.02
C ALA A 41 22.09 -28.51 -10.23
N THR A 42 22.03 -29.12 -11.41
CA THR A 42 20.94 -30.04 -11.81
C THR A 42 21.43 -31.47 -12.04
N ASP A 43 20.83 -32.44 -11.33
CA ASP A 43 21.09 -33.87 -11.54
C ASP A 43 20.43 -34.38 -12.84
N THR A 44 21.14 -34.21 -13.95
CA THR A 44 20.72 -34.67 -15.29
C THR A 44 20.57 -36.19 -15.39
N ALA A 45 21.31 -36.95 -14.57
CA ALA A 45 21.16 -38.41 -14.51
C ALA A 45 19.81 -38.79 -13.90
N LYS A 46 19.37 -38.08 -12.85
CA LYS A 46 18.05 -38.27 -12.25
C LYS A 46 16.91 -37.92 -13.22
N LEU A 47 17.02 -36.85 -14.01
CA LEU A 47 16.04 -36.54 -15.09
C LEU A 47 15.95 -37.69 -16.11
N THR A 48 17.09 -38.24 -16.50
CA THR A 48 17.15 -39.36 -17.45
C THR A 48 16.52 -40.63 -16.85
N GLN A 49 16.77 -40.89 -15.57
CA GLN A 49 16.18 -42.02 -14.83
C GLN A 49 14.66 -41.87 -14.69
N LEU A 50 14.15 -40.66 -14.44
CA LEU A 50 12.71 -40.38 -14.37
C LEU A 50 12.03 -40.71 -15.70
N ARG A 51 12.60 -40.23 -16.82
CA ARG A 51 12.13 -40.57 -18.17
C ARG A 51 12.10 -42.08 -18.41
N ASP A 52 13.18 -42.78 -18.07
CA ASP A 52 13.29 -44.22 -18.33
C ASP A 52 12.32 -45.03 -17.46
N SER A 53 12.03 -44.56 -16.25
CA SER A 53 11.04 -45.17 -15.36
C SER A 53 9.62 -44.94 -15.86
N ALA A 54 9.28 -43.70 -16.28
CA ALA A 54 8.00 -43.36 -16.87
C ALA A 54 7.75 -44.13 -18.20
N ARG A 55 8.79 -44.34 -19.01
CA ARG A 55 8.72 -45.15 -20.24
C ARG A 55 8.34 -46.62 -20.02
N ARG A 56 8.63 -47.19 -18.84
CA ARG A 56 8.20 -48.55 -18.50
C ARG A 56 6.68 -48.64 -18.33
N VAL A 57 6.03 -47.52 -18.00
CA VAL A 57 4.58 -47.42 -17.80
C VAL A 57 3.88 -46.92 -19.06
N ASN A 58 4.45 -45.92 -19.74
CA ASN A 58 3.92 -45.34 -20.98
C ASN A 58 5.01 -45.18 -22.05
N LEU A 59 4.91 -45.92 -23.15
CA LEU A 59 5.90 -45.92 -24.24
C LEU A 59 5.96 -44.60 -25.03
N GLU A 60 4.92 -43.75 -24.94
CA GLU A 60 4.87 -42.45 -25.61
C GLU A 60 5.66 -41.36 -24.87
N VAL A 61 6.24 -41.68 -23.70
CA VAL A 61 7.00 -40.72 -22.90
C VAL A 61 8.21 -40.18 -23.65
N SER A 62 8.28 -38.86 -23.76
CA SER A 62 9.40 -38.12 -24.33
C SER A 62 9.87 -37.02 -23.39
N LEU A 63 11.21 -36.90 -23.28
CA LEU A 63 11.88 -35.82 -22.58
C LEU A 63 12.93 -35.25 -23.52
N LYS A 64 12.74 -34.00 -23.94
CA LYS A 64 13.70 -33.27 -24.77
C LYS A 64 14.50 -32.33 -23.88
N ILE A 65 15.74 -32.69 -23.58
CA ILE A 65 16.65 -31.82 -22.82
C ILE A 65 17.36 -30.89 -23.80
N LEU A 66 17.13 -29.60 -23.59
CA LEU A 66 17.87 -28.49 -24.16
C LEU A 66 18.79 -27.99 -23.02
N ALA A 67 20.04 -27.67 -23.33
CA ALA A 67 20.96 -27.13 -22.34
C ALA A 67 21.76 -26.00 -22.99
N ALA A 68 22.09 -24.98 -22.21
CA ALA A 68 23.02 -23.94 -22.66
C ALA A 68 24.39 -24.57 -22.97
N ALA A 69 25.07 -24.06 -24.00
CA ALA A 69 26.48 -24.36 -24.19
C ALA A 69 27.29 -23.67 -23.07
N GLU A 70 28.38 -24.29 -22.61
CA GLU A 70 29.23 -23.70 -21.56
C GLU A 70 29.68 -22.29 -21.96
N ASN A 71 29.34 -21.29 -21.14
CA ASN A 71 29.70 -19.86 -21.27
C ASN A 71 29.02 -19.04 -22.38
N GLU A 72 27.90 -19.50 -22.95
CA GLU A 72 27.08 -18.66 -23.84
C GLU A 72 25.79 -18.20 -23.14
N GLU A 73 25.49 -16.90 -23.24
CA GLU A 73 24.19 -16.39 -22.80
C GLU A 73 23.07 -16.98 -23.66
N PRO A 74 22.01 -17.54 -23.06
CA PRO A 74 20.91 -18.13 -23.82
C PRO A 74 20.14 -17.06 -24.62
N ASP A 75 19.96 -17.33 -25.92
CA ASP A 75 19.03 -16.55 -26.76
C ASP A 75 17.59 -16.91 -26.39
N TRP A 76 17.08 -16.28 -25.33
CA TRP A 76 15.76 -16.58 -24.76
C TRP A 76 14.64 -16.48 -25.77
N LYS A 77 14.67 -15.50 -26.69
CA LYS A 77 13.63 -15.33 -27.72
C LYS A 77 13.52 -16.56 -28.59
N ARG A 78 14.65 -17.04 -29.10
CA ARG A 78 14.70 -18.24 -29.94
C ARG A 78 14.34 -19.52 -29.18
N ILE A 79 14.64 -19.56 -27.89
CA ILE A 79 14.31 -20.69 -27.03
C ILE A 79 12.80 -20.77 -26.77
N VAL A 80 12.12 -19.64 -26.52
CA VAL A 80 10.68 -19.63 -26.17
C VAL A 80 9.76 -19.60 -27.39
N GLU A 81 10.20 -19.07 -28.54
CA GLU A 81 9.41 -18.95 -29.78
C GLU A 81 8.65 -20.24 -30.18
N PRO A 82 9.23 -21.46 -30.10
CA PRO A 82 8.56 -22.67 -30.55
C PRO A 82 7.42 -23.14 -29.64
N PHE A 83 7.31 -22.60 -28.44
CA PHE A 83 6.43 -23.10 -27.39
C PHE A 83 5.25 -22.16 -27.16
N GLN A 84 4.13 -22.70 -26.67
CA GLN A 84 2.92 -21.94 -26.37
C GLN A 84 2.77 -21.65 -24.88
N PHE A 85 3.46 -22.38 -24.00
CA PHE A 85 3.43 -22.15 -22.56
C PHE A 85 4.79 -22.42 -21.93
N ILE A 86 5.26 -21.47 -21.13
CA ILE A 86 6.57 -21.53 -20.49
C ILE A 86 6.38 -21.69 -18.98
N ILE A 87 7.11 -22.60 -18.36
CA ILE A 87 7.15 -22.78 -16.91
C ILE A 87 8.56 -22.50 -16.45
N TYR A 88 8.73 -21.61 -15.48
CA TYR A 88 10.00 -21.41 -14.82
C TYR A 88 10.00 -22.15 -13.48
N ALA A 89 10.95 -23.06 -13.26
CA ALA A 89 11.03 -23.88 -12.06
C ALA A 89 12.46 -23.90 -11.51
N ALA A 90 12.75 -23.07 -10.52
CA ALA A 90 14.09 -22.95 -9.95
C ALA A 90 14.05 -22.61 -8.45
N GLU A 91 15.16 -22.92 -7.79
CA GLU A 91 15.46 -22.41 -6.46
C GLU A 91 16.56 -21.36 -6.61
N THR A 92 16.23 -20.08 -6.44
CA THR A 92 17.16 -18.98 -6.71
C THR A 92 16.82 -17.73 -5.90
N ASP A 93 17.85 -17.03 -5.43
CA ASP A 93 17.75 -15.66 -4.94
C ASP A 93 18.28 -14.63 -5.97
N ASP A 94 18.81 -15.12 -7.11
CA ASP A 94 19.18 -14.30 -8.27
C ASP A 94 18.02 -14.27 -9.28
N TRP A 95 17.48 -13.07 -9.48
CA TRP A 95 16.33 -12.81 -10.34
C TRP A 95 16.70 -12.47 -11.78
N GLY A 96 18.00 -12.41 -12.12
CA GLY A 96 18.48 -11.99 -13.45
C GLY A 96 17.94 -12.87 -14.57
N GLU A 97 18.05 -14.20 -14.41
CA GLU A 97 17.53 -15.18 -15.37
C GLU A 97 16.00 -15.07 -15.53
N LEU A 98 15.27 -15.05 -14.41
CA LEU A 98 13.81 -14.97 -14.43
C LEU A 98 13.32 -13.68 -15.11
N ARG A 99 14.02 -12.55 -14.90
CA ARG A 99 13.71 -11.29 -15.56
C ARG A 99 13.89 -11.39 -17.08
N GLN A 100 15.05 -11.86 -17.54
CA GLN A 100 15.35 -11.99 -18.98
C GLN A 100 14.39 -12.95 -19.68
N LEU A 101 14.08 -14.10 -19.04
CA LEU A 101 13.13 -15.05 -19.57
C LEU A 101 11.72 -14.45 -19.67
N GLN A 102 11.26 -13.75 -18.62
CA GLN A 102 9.95 -13.07 -18.63
C GLN A 102 9.87 -12.04 -19.76
N GLU A 103 10.90 -11.22 -19.94
CA GLU A 103 10.95 -10.22 -21.02
C GLU A 103 10.86 -10.86 -22.41
N ALA A 104 11.57 -11.97 -22.64
CA ALA A 104 11.48 -12.73 -23.88
C ALA A 104 10.08 -13.34 -24.08
N CYS A 105 9.47 -13.90 -23.03
CA CYS A 105 8.12 -14.45 -23.08
C CYS A 105 7.08 -13.37 -23.43
N ILE A 106 7.15 -12.20 -22.79
CA ILE A 106 6.26 -11.07 -23.09
C ILE A 106 6.44 -10.59 -24.54
N ALA A 107 7.68 -10.47 -25.02
CA ALA A 107 7.99 -10.05 -26.38
C ALA A 107 7.43 -11.03 -27.43
N GLU A 108 7.59 -12.34 -27.18
CA GLU A 108 7.10 -13.41 -28.05
C GLU A 108 5.63 -13.80 -27.80
N ARG A 109 4.95 -13.06 -26.92
CA ARG A 109 3.56 -13.28 -26.52
C ARG A 109 3.27 -14.69 -25.99
N ARG A 110 4.21 -15.23 -25.21
CA ARG A 110 4.11 -16.54 -24.57
C ARG A 110 3.76 -16.37 -23.09
N PRO A 111 2.68 -17.00 -22.59
CA PRO A 111 2.42 -17.04 -21.16
C PRO A 111 3.55 -17.78 -20.44
N MET A 112 4.01 -17.20 -19.32
CA MET A 112 5.04 -17.80 -18.48
C MET A 112 4.55 -17.89 -17.03
N LEU A 113 4.59 -19.10 -16.46
CA LEU A 113 4.26 -19.33 -15.06
C LEU A 113 5.55 -19.52 -14.24
N PRO A 114 5.93 -18.56 -13.37
CA PRO A 114 7.03 -18.75 -12.45
C PRO A 114 6.63 -19.66 -11.29
N ALA A 115 7.53 -20.55 -10.90
CA ALA A 115 7.47 -21.40 -9.72
C ALA A 115 8.85 -21.40 -9.08
N VAL A 116 9.01 -20.63 -8.01
CA VAL A 116 10.32 -20.32 -7.45
C VAL A 116 10.34 -20.65 -5.97
N ALA A 117 11.44 -21.26 -5.53
CA ALA A 117 11.82 -21.29 -4.14
C ALA A 117 12.89 -20.21 -3.90
N ALA A 118 12.59 -19.22 -3.06
CA ALA A 118 13.50 -18.11 -2.75
C ALA A 118 13.32 -17.68 -1.30
N HIS A 119 14.41 -17.31 -0.62
CA HIS A 119 14.36 -16.82 0.77
C HIS A 119 13.56 -17.72 1.74
N GLY A 120 13.65 -19.05 1.56
CA GLY A 120 12.95 -20.01 2.42
C GLY A 120 11.42 -20.08 2.21
N LEU A 121 10.89 -19.46 1.15
CA LEU A 121 9.50 -19.53 0.73
C LEU A 121 9.37 -20.19 -0.64
N GLY A 122 8.28 -20.92 -0.84
CA GLY A 122 7.85 -21.37 -2.15
C GLY A 122 6.78 -20.46 -2.72
N TRP A 123 6.86 -20.07 -3.98
CA TRP A 123 5.81 -19.28 -4.60
C TRP A 123 5.59 -19.60 -6.08
N ILE A 124 4.34 -19.46 -6.54
CA ILE A 124 3.92 -19.72 -7.92
C ILE A 124 3.10 -18.55 -8.43
N GLY A 125 3.38 -18.13 -9.67
CA GLY A 125 2.71 -17.01 -10.31
C GLY A 125 3.13 -15.65 -9.74
N PRO A 126 2.51 -14.55 -10.20
CA PRO A 126 1.46 -14.50 -11.20
C PRO A 126 1.95 -14.95 -12.59
N LEU A 127 1.01 -15.38 -13.41
CA LEU A 127 1.24 -15.72 -14.81
C LEU A 127 1.62 -14.44 -15.55
N ALA A 128 2.82 -14.44 -16.14
CA ALA A 128 3.26 -13.34 -16.96
C ALA A 128 2.64 -13.46 -18.36
N GLU A 129 1.77 -12.52 -18.70
CA GLU A 129 1.11 -12.41 -20.01
C GLU A 129 1.33 -11.01 -20.62
N PRO A 130 1.33 -10.87 -21.96
CA PRO A 130 1.40 -9.57 -22.61
C PRO A 130 0.23 -8.67 -22.20
N GLY A 131 0.53 -7.49 -21.66
CA GLY A 131 -0.48 -6.54 -21.17
C GLY A 131 -1.06 -6.87 -19.80
N GLY A 132 -0.56 -7.91 -19.12
CA GLY A 132 -0.91 -8.24 -17.74
C GLY A 132 -0.39 -7.19 -16.75
N GLY A 133 -1.21 -6.85 -15.75
CA GLY A 133 -0.97 -5.77 -14.78
C GLY A 133 0.11 -6.04 -13.72
N GLY A 134 1.07 -6.92 -13.94
CA GLY A 134 2.16 -7.13 -12.98
C GLY A 134 2.63 -8.57 -12.93
N GLY A 135 3.87 -8.81 -13.35
CA GLY A 135 4.51 -10.13 -13.32
C GLY A 135 5.04 -10.50 -11.94
N TRP A 136 5.95 -11.47 -11.93
CA TRP A 136 6.59 -12.01 -10.72
C TRP A 136 7.16 -10.89 -9.81
N GLU A 137 7.74 -9.83 -10.40
CA GLU A 137 8.35 -8.73 -9.63
C GLU A 137 7.30 -7.92 -8.85
N SER A 138 6.08 -7.78 -9.37
CA SER A 138 5.00 -7.13 -8.62
C SER A 138 4.62 -7.97 -7.41
N ALA A 139 4.50 -9.28 -7.56
CA ALA A 139 4.21 -10.17 -6.44
C ALA A 139 5.31 -10.15 -5.39
N TRP A 140 6.58 -10.25 -5.79
CA TRP A 140 7.71 -10.22 -4.85
C TRP A 140 7.77 -8.93 -4.03
N ARG A 141 7.47 -7.79 -4.66
CA ARG A 141 7.39 -6.48 -3.97
C ARG A 141 6.12 -6.29 -3.14
N ARG A 142 5.11 -7.14 -3.30
CA ARG A 142 3.87 -7.14 -2.51
C ARG A 142 3.91 -8.12 -1.36
N ILE A 143 4.65 -9.22 -1.47
CA ILE A 143 4.80 -10.20 -0.39
C ILE A 143 5.41 -9.51 0.84
N HIS A 144 4.70 -9.57 1.96
CA HIS A 144 5.13 -8.95 3.21
C HIS A 144 6.30 -9.69 3.83
N ALA A 145 7.27 -8.92 4.32
CA ALA A 145 8.46 -9.46 4.99
C ALA A 145 8.13 -10.29 6.25
N THR A 146 6.91 -10.15 6.80
CA THR A 146 6.42 -10.97 7.93
C THR A 146 6.19 -12.42 7.57
N VAL A 147 5.95 -12.72 6.29
CA VAL A 147 5.74 -14.08 5.78
C VAL A 147 7.08 -14.74 5.45
N VAL A 148 8.13 -13.97 5.26
CA VAL A 148 9.47 -14.49 4.96
C VAL A 148 10.14 -14.94 6.27
N PRO A 149 10.57 -16.21 6.39
CA PRO A 149 11.16 -16.71 7.61
C PRO A 149 12.47 -15.99 7.98
N LYS A 150 12.54 -15.41 9.18
CA LYS A 150 13.68 -14.59 9.66
C LYS A 150 15.00 -15.34 9.84
N SER A 151 15.00 -16.67 9.79
CA SER A 151 16.13 -17.53 10.17
C SER A 151 16.59 -18.47 9.05
N ARG A 152 16.11 -18.28 7.82
CA ARG A 152 16.33 -19.23 6.72
C ARG A 152 17.15 -18.67 5.57
N ASP A 153 18.04 -17.73 5.85
CA ASP A 153 19.11 -17.40 4.93
C ASP A 153 19.92 -18.70 4.71
N GLN A 154 19.67 -19.42 3.60
CA GLN A 154 20.42 -20.57 3.04
C GLN A 154 19.87 -22.00 3.23
N GLU A 155 18.72 -22.25 3.86
CA GLU A 155 18.18 -23.63 3.88
C GLU A 155 17.44 -23.94 2.57
N ARG A 156 17.91 -24.97 1.86
CA ARG A 156 17.29 -25.41 0.60
C ARG A 156 15.86 -25.90 0.82
N ILE A 157 15.00 -25.68 -0.17
CA ILE A 157 13.64 -26.23 -0.15
C ILE A 157 13.68 -27.76 -0.01
N SER A 158 12.84 -28.30 0.87
CA SER A 158 12.73 -29.75 1.02
C SER A 158 12.15 -30.37 -0.25
N SER A 159 12.52 -31.62 -0.55
CA SER A 159 11.94 -32.35 -1.70
C SER A 159 10.42 -32.46 -1.61
N THR A 160 9.87 -32.53 -0.40
CA THR A 160 8.42 -32.59 -0.17
C THR A 160 7.75 -31.26 -0.51
N ALA A 161 8.32 -30.14 -0.07
CA ALA A 161 7.80 -28.81 -0.39
C ALA A 161 7.92 -28.51 -1.90
N ALA A 162 9.03 -28.88 -2.53
CA ALA A 162 9.21 -28.79 -3.98
C ALA A 162 8.15 -29.62 -4.73
N ALA A 163 7.86 -30.84 -4.29
CA ALA A 163 6.82 -31.68 -4.87
C ALA A 163 5.43 -31.05 -4.72
N VAL A 164 5.11 -30.44 -3.56
CA VAL A 164 3.84 -29.73 -3.37
C VAL A 164 3.70 -28.55 -4.34
N LEU A 165 4.71 -27.68 -4.42
CA LEU A 165 4.70 -26.54 -5.36
C LEU A 165 4.51 -27.01 -6.80
N THR A 166 5.32 -27.98 -7.23
CA THR A 166 5.33 -28.39 -8.62
C THR A 166 4.05 -29.13 -9.03
N ASN A 167 3.41 -29.86 -8.11
CA ASN A 167 2.06 -30.38 -8.34
C ASN A 167 1.02 -29.26 -8.54
N VAL A 168 1.10 -28.16 -7.79
CA VAL A 168 0.26 -26.98 -8.02
C VAL A 168 0.50 -26.38 -9.40
N VAL A 169 1.76 -26.32 -9.86
CA VAL A 169 2.11 -25.84 -11.22
C VAL A 169 1.47 -26.73 -12.29
N VAL A 170 1.61 -28.05 -12.19
CA VAL A 170 1.02 -28.99 -13.15
C VAL A 170 -0.50 -28.85 -13.19
N HIS A 171 -1.15 -28.68 -12.03
CA HIS A 171 -2.59 -28.42 -11.95
C HIS A 171 -2.99 -27.13 -12.67
N GLN A 172 -2.26 -26.03 -12.46
CA GLN A 172 -2.52 -24.76 -13.17
C GLN A 172 -2.30 -24.87 -14.68
N TRP A 173 -1.28 -25.62 -15.11
CA TRP A 173 -1.05 -25.90 -16.53
C TRP A 173 -2.22 -26.70 -17.16
N GLN A 174 -2.73 -27.72 -16.46
CA GLN A 174 -3.88 -28.50 -16.93
C GLN A 174 -5.15 -27.64 -17.05
N LYS A 175 -5.35 -26.69 -16.13
CA LYS A 175 -6.43 -25.69 -16.24
C LYS A 175 -6.25 -24.80 -17.46
N ALA A 176 -5.02 -24.35 -17.76
CA ALA A 176 -4.74 -23.45 -18.88
C ALA A 176 -5.12 -24.07 -20.24
N GLY A 177 -5.08 -25.40 -20.36
CA GLY A 177 -5.52 -26.13 -21.54
C GLY A 177 -7.05 -26.19 -21.74
N ARG A 178 -7.84 -25.76 -20.75
CA ARG A 178 -9.31 -25.78 -20.78
C ARG A 178 -9.84 -24.35 -20.97
N GLU A 179 -10.52 -24.10 -22.09
CA GLU A 179 -10.98 -22.74 -22.46
C GLU A 179 -12.02 -22.14 -21.47
N ASP A 180 -12.69 -22.96 -20.65
CA ASP A 180 -13.75 -22.55 -19.71
C ASP A 180 -13.28 -22.32 -18.26
N GLU A 181 -12.02 -22.59 -17.92
CA GLU A 181 -11.51 -22.43 -16.55
C GLU A 181 -10.63 -21.18 -16.42
N GLU A 182 -11.01 -20.27 -15.51
CA GLU A 182 -10.16 -19.13 -15.17
C GLU A 182 -8.95 -19.62 -14.36
N LEU A 183 -7.77 -19.15 -14.76
CA LEU A 183 -6.52 -19.47 -14.09
C LEU A 183 -6.39 -18.63 -12.82
N ASP A 184 -6.33 -19.30 -11.66
CA ASP A 184 -6.08 -18.65 -10.36
C ASP A 184 -4.81 -17.78 -10.45
N CYS A 185 -3.76 -18.31 -11.10
CA CYS A 185 -2.46 -17.67 -11.23
C CYS A 185 -2.44 -16.40 -12.10
N ARG A 186 -3.51 -16.00 -12.80
CA ARG A 186 -3.48 -14.78 -13.64
C ARG A 186 -3.29 -13.50 -12.84
N LYS A 187 -3.94 -13.41 -11.68
CA LYS A 187 -3.88 -12.24 -10.78
C LYS A 187 -3.50 -12.61 -9.36
N GLN A 188 -3.26 -13.90 -9.12
CA GLN A 188 -2.91 -14.41 -7.80
C GLN A 188 -1.55 -15.08 -7.81
N CYS A 189 -0.93 -15.09 -6.65
CA CYS A 189 0.27 -15.83 -6.35
C CYS A 189 -0.04 -16.89 -5.30
N PHE A 190 0.38 -18.13 -5.54
CA PHE A 190 0.35 -19.16 -4.50
C PHE A 190 1.61 -19.04 -3.67
N ILE A 191 1.47 -18.98 -2.34
CA ILE A 191 2.61 -18.90 -1.41
C ILE A 191 2.56 -20.13 -0.50
N LEU A 192 3.68 -20.81 -0.37
CA LEU A 192 3.86 -22.03 0.42
C LEU A 192 4.89 -21.79 1.53
N GLU A 193 4.50 -22.07 2.77
CA GLU A 193 5.39 -22.25 3.91
C GLU A 193 6.02 -23.65 3.85
N PRO A 194 7.33 -23.80 3.58
CA PRO A 194 7.91 -25.12 3.31
C PRO A 194 7.99 -26.07 4.51
N GLU A 195 7.84 -25.58 5.75
CA GLU A 195 7.84 -26.42 6.96
C GLU A 195 6.49 -27.07 7.22
N THR A 196 5.45 -26.24 7.22
CA THR A 196 4.09 -26.67 7.53
C THR A 196 3.39 -27.25 6.30
N LEU A 197 3.94 -27.02 5.11
CA LEU A 197 3.34 -27.31 3.81
C LEU A 197 1.97 -26.66 3.62
N THR A 198 1.70 -25.58 4.36
CA THR A 198 0.49 -24.78 4.19
C THR A 198 0.72 -23.77 3.09
N GLY A 199 -0.16 -23.76 2.09
CA GLY A 199 -0.10 -22.76 1.04
C GLY A 199 -1.49 -22.31 0.58
N CYS A 200 -1.55 -21.05 0.17
CA CYS A 200 -2.76 -20.36 -0.20
C CYS A 200 -2.53 -19.46 -1.42
N TRP A 201 -3.58 -19.21 -2.19
CA TRP A 201 -3.59 -18.22 -3.26
C TRP A 201 -3.88 -16.83 -2.68
N HIS A 202 -3.11 -15.83 -3.11
CA HIS A 202 -3.23 -14.45 -2.69
C HIS A 202 -3.33 -13.53 -3.90
N GLU A 203 -4.31 -12.63 -3.90
CA GLU A 203 -4.42 -11.61 -4.95
C GLU A 203 -3.21 -10.65 -4.92
N ILE A 204 -2.74 -10.29 -6.11
CA ILE A 204 -1.62 -9.39 -6.31
C ILE A 204 -2.13 -8.13 -7.00
N VAL A 205 -2.00 -7.01 -6.28
CA VAL A 205 -2.21 -5.67 -6.86
C VAL A 205 -0.95 -5.27 -7.62
N PRO A 206 -1.06 -4.77 -8.86
CA PRO A 206 0.05 -4.21 -9.63
C PRO A 206 0.98 -3.33 -8.78
N HIS A 207 2.29 -3.50 -8.91
CA HIS A 207 3.24 -2.71 -8.15
C HIS A 207 3.72 -1.48 -8.95
N PRO A 208 3.67 -0.25 -8.40
CA PRO A 208 4.00 0.98 -9.13
C PRO A 208 5.41 0.99 -9.74
N LEU A 209 6.40 0.37 -9.07
CA LEU A 209 7.76 0.28 -9.60
C LEU A 209 7.93 -0.70 -10.77
N VAL A 210 6.92 -1.53 -11.03
CA VAL A 210 6.95 -2.57 -12.06
C VAL A 210 6.05 -2.18 -13.23
N THR A 211 4.83 -1.73 -12.94
CA THR A 211 3.87 -1.28 -13.98
C THR A 211 4.07 0.16 -14.41
N GLY A 212 4.96 0.89 -13.72
CA GLY A 212 5.16 2.31 -13.91
C GLY A 212 4.33 3.14 -12.94
N TYR A 213 4.80 4.37 -12.74
CA TYR A 213 4.14 5.39 -11.94
C TYR A 213 4.03 6.66 -12.77
N GLU A 214 3.01 7.47 -12.48
CA GLU A 214 2.83 8.76 -13.12
C GLU A 214 3.60 9.85 -12.37
N PHE A 215 4.21 10.77 -13.11
CA PHE A 215 4.78 11.98 -12.52
C PHE A 215 3.66 12.87 -12.00
N ALA A 216 3.89 13.44 -10.82
CA ALA A 216 2.94 14.33 -10.19
C ALA A 216 2.76 15.60 -11.03
N ARG A 217 1.51 15.94 -11.34
CA ARG A 217 1.18 17.15 -12.12
C ARG A 217 0.78 18.27 -11.17
N GLN A 218 1.47 19.40 -11.23
CA GLN A 218 1.06 20.60 -10.49
C GLN A 218 -0.22 21.18 -11.08
N ILE A 219 -1.21 21.39 -10.23
CA ILE A 219 -2.52 21.92 -10.59
C ILE A 219 -2.48 23.44 -10.54
N GLN A 220 -2.89 24.06 -11.64
CA GLN A 220 -2.88 25.51 -11.78
C GLN A 220 -4.06 26.13 -11.00
N ALA A 221 -3.89 27.35 -10.50
CA ALA A 221 -4.91 28.04 -9.70
C ALA A 221 -6.35 28.05 -10.30
N PRO A 222 -6.58 28.28 -11.62
CA PRO A 222 -7.93 28.23 -12.17
C PRO A 222 -8.51 26.81 -12.25
N GLU A 223 -7.66 25.79 -12.36
CA GLU A 223 -8.07 24.38 -12.33
C GLU A 223 -8.39 23.94 -10.90
N LEU A 224 -7.62 24.43 -9.92
CA LEU A 224 -7.82 24.14 -8.49
C LEU A 224 -9.23 24.53 -8.02
N GLY A 225 -9.70 25.73 -8.38
CA GLY A 225 -11.07 26.15 -8.02
C GLY A 225 -12.13 25.17 -8.54
N ARG A 226 -12.00 24.74 -9.80
CA ARG A 226 -12.96 23.81 -10.43
C ARG A 226 -12.97 22.45 -9.75
N ILE A 227 -11.82 21.85 -9.46
CA ILE A 227 -11.78 20.52 -8.84
C ILE A 227 -12.27 20.53 -7.39
N LEU A 228 -12.16 21.66 -6.68
CA LEU A 228 -12.68 21.83 -5.32
C LEU A 228 -14.20 22.10 -5.30
N GLU A 229 -14.78 22.58 -6.41
CA GLU A 229 -16.24 22.79 -6.56
C GLU A 229 -16.99 21.50 -6.91
N ILE A 230 -16.31 20.51 -7.47
CA ILE A 230 -16.92 19.22 -7.80
C ILE A 230 -17.29 18.51 -6.50
N SER A 231 -18.56 18.63 -6.12
CA SER A 231 -19.19 17.78 -5.13
C SER A 231 -19.50 16.44 -5.79
N ALA A 232 -18.77 15.40 -5.42
CA ALA A 232 -19.18 14.04 -5.74
C ALA A 232 -20.23 13.60 -4.71
N GLU A 233 -21.15 12.74 -5.12
CA GLU A 233 -22.04 12.09 -4.16
C GLU A 233 -21.20 11.34 -3.12
N PRO A 234 -21.56 11.40 -1.82
CA PRO A 234 -20.85 10.68 -0.80
C PRO A 234 -20.84 9.18 -1.13
N VAL A 235 -19.64 8.63 -1.26
CA VAL A 235 -19.44 7.18 -1.43
C VAL A 235 -20.04 6.47 -0.23
N ALA A 236 -20.89 5.47 -0.47
CA ALA A 236 -21.57 4.78 0.61
C ALA A 236 -20.55 4.08 1.54
N PRO A 237 -20.83 3.97 2.86
CA PRO A 237 -20.02 3.20 3.79
C PRO A 237 -19.55 1.86 3.25
N ASP A 238 -20.48 1.08 2.74
CA ASP A 238 -20.23 -0.28 2.25
C ASP A 238 -19.25 -0.33 1.07
N ASP A 239 -19.30 0.66 0.17
CA ASP A 239 -18.44 0.72 -1.01
C ASP A 239 -16.98 0.96 -0.62
N TRP A 240 -16.72 1.88 0.31
CA TRP A 240 -15.37 2.10 0.77
C TRP A 240 -14.87 1.01 1.72
N PHE A 241 -15.76 0.38 2.51
CA PHE A 241 -15.38 -0.80 3.30
C PHE A 241 -14.89 -1.93 2.39
N ALA A 242 -15.65 -2.25 1.35
CA ALA A 242 -15.28 -3.27 0.37
C ALA A 242 -13.94 -2.92 -0.30
N TYR A 243 -13.75 -1.66 -0.70
CA TYR A 243 -12.50 -1.22 -1.32
C TYR A 243 -11.29 -1.41 -0.39
N PHE A 244 -11.35 -0.93 0.86
CA PHE A 244 -10.22 -1.08 1.79
C PHE A 244 -9.98 -2.53 2.21
N ASN A 245 -11.02 -3.36 2.31
CA ASN A 245 -10.84 -4.80 2.52
C ASN A 245 -10.05 -5.44 1.38
N ASN A 246 -10.31 -5.06 0.12
CA ASN A 246 -9.54 -5.55 -1.02
C ASN A 246 -8.07 -5.10 -1.01
N LEU A 247 -7.77 -3.98 -0.34
CA LEU A 247 -6.39 -3.52 -0.13
C LEU A 247 -5.70 -4.18 1.07
N THR A 248 -6.43 -4.95 1.89
CA THR A 248 -5.94 -5.49 3.16
C THR A 248 -5.67 -6.98 3.05
N SER A 249 -4.42 -7.37 3.32
CA SER A 249 -4.00 -8.77 3.37
C SER A 249 -2.71 -8.84 4.16
N GLU A 250 -2.62 -9.74 5.15
CA GLU A 250 -1.40 -9.93 5.94
C GLU A 250 -0.20 -10.41 5.10
N VAL A 251 -0.45 -10.84 3.86
CA VAL A 251 0.55 -11.45 2.96
C VAL A 251 0.91 -10.54 1.79
N THR A 252 -0.05 -9.91 1.11
CA THR A 252 0.17 -9.22 -0.19
C THR A 252 -0.48 -7.84 -0.30
N GLY A 253 -1.16 -7.38 0.76
CA GLY A 253 -1.97 -6.17 0.75
C GLY A 253 -1.16 -4.88 0.63
N ILE A 254 -1.84 -3.78 0.33
CA ILE A 254 -1.27 -2.45 0.61
C ILE A 254 -1.29 -2.21 2.12
N PHE A 255 -2.34 -2.72 2.78
CA PHE A 255 -2.43 -2.79 4.23
C PHE A 255 -2.13 -4.20 4.69
N HIS A 256 -1.15 -4.33 5.57
CA HIS A 256 -0.87 -5.56 6.30
C HIS A 256 -2.00 -5.87 7.29
N ASN A 257 -2.48 -4.85 7.98
CA ASN A 257 -3.57 -4.95 8.92
C ASN A 257 -4.44 -3.70 8.84
N TRP A 258 -5.76 -3.88 8.94
CA TRP A 258 -6.73 -2.81 9.08
C TRP A 258 -7.93 -3.31 9.89
N GLY A 259 -8.19 -2.67 11.03
CA GLY A 259 -9.29 -3.05 11.92
C GLY A 259 -9.10 -2.55 13.35
N GLU A 260 -10.06 -2.85 14.23
CA GLU A 260 -10.00 -2.45 15.64
C GLU A 260 -8.88 -3.17 16.42
N GLY A 261 -8.63 -4.44 16.10
CA GLY A 261 -7.68 -5.28 16.84
C GLY A 261 -7.93 -5.25 18.36
N ASP A 262 -6.85 -5.14 19.13
CA ASP A 262 -6.88 -5.07 20.59
C ASP A 262 -6.95 -3.62 21.13
N LEU A 263 -7.34 -2.64 20.30
CA LEU A 263 -7.42 -1.24 20.70
C LEU A 263 -8.56 -0.96 21.68
N ILE A 264 -8.36 0.02 22.55
CA ILE A 264 -9.37 0.47 23.51
C ILE A 264 -10.46 1.24 22.75
N GLN A 265 -11.69 0.75 22.78
CA GLN A 265 -12.83 1.32 22.05
C GLN A 265 -13.64 2.35 22.85
N ILE A 266 -13.06 2.88 23.93
CA ILE A 266 -13.69 3.90 24.78
C ILE A 266 -12.68 4.96 25.20
N PRO A 267 -13.10 6.24 25.33
CA PRO A 267 -14.43 6.76 24.99
C PRO A 267 -14.64 6.94 23.47
N LEU A 268 -13.61 6.75 22.66
CA LEU A 268 -13.69 6.84 21.20
C LEU A 268 -13.51 5.46 20.58
N ALA A 269 -14.20 5.22 19.46
CA ALA A 269 -13.88 4.09 18.62
C ALA A 269 -12.47 4.30 18.04
N GLN A 270 -11.67 3.24 17.96
CA GLN A 270 -10.31 3.29 17.45
C GLN A 270 -10.10 2.20 16.41
N CYS A 271 -9.41 2.55 15.33
CA CYS A 271 -9.04 1.62 14.29
C CYS A 271 -7.56 1.82 13.94
N LEU A 272 -6.85 0.70 13.77
CA LEU A 272 -5.48 0.65 13.32
C LEU A 272 -5.45 0.39 11.81
N VAL A 273 -4.48 0.97 11.14
CA VAL A 273 -4.01 0.52 9.82
C VAL A 273 -2.50 0.37 9.87
N GLN A 274 -1.96 -0.62 9.17
CA GLN A 274 -0.53 -0.77 8.97
C GLN A 274 -0.22 -0.92 7.48
N PRO A 275 0.14 0.18 6.79
CA PRO A 275 0.51 0.12 5.38
C PRO A 275 1.91 -0.48 5.19
N VAL A 276 2.21 -0.91 3.97
CA VAL A 276 3.56 -1.34 3.56
C VAL A 276 4.35 -0.23 2.88
N ASP A 277 5.67 -0.35 2.85
CA ASP A 277 6.57 0.56 2.12
C ASP A 277 6.73 0.13 0.65
N PRO A 278 6.17 0.87 -0.31
CA PRO A 278 6.24 0.54 -1.74
C PRO A 278 7.64 0.74 -2.35
N LEU A 279 8.59 1.36 -1.65
CA LEU A 279 9.95 1.54 -2.17
C LEU A 279 10.88 0.37 -1.89
N THR A 280 10.40 -0.63 -1.16
CA THR A 280 11.21 -1.82 -0.85
C THR A 280 11.47 -2.64 -2.11
N ALA A 281 12.65 -3.25 -2.19
CA ALA A 281 13.03 -4.11 -3.31
C ALA A 281 12.23 -5.42 -3.36
N GLY A 282 11.46 -5.72 -2.32
CA GLY A 282 10.86 -7.02 -2.05
C GLY A 282 11.74 -7.83 -1.10
N PRO A 283 11.17 -8.52 -0.10
CA PRO A 283 9.77 -8.46 0.33
C PRO A 283 9.40 -7.09 0.93
N ALA A 284 8.11 -6.77 0.95
CA ALA A 284 7.55 -5.51 1.44
C ALA A 284 7.76 -5.33 2.94
N GLN A 285 8.44 -4.25 3.33
CA GLN A 285 8.58 -3.87 4.73
C GLN A 285 7.33 -3.14 5.20
N LEU A 286 7.01 -3.30 6.48
CA LEU A 286 5.87 -2.62 7.09
C LEU A 286 6.24 -1.20 7.50
N LEU A 287 5.37 -0.24 7.20
CA LEU A 287 5.44 1.09 7.79
C LEU A 287 4.92 1.05 9.25
N PRO A 288 5.20 2.09 10.05
CA PRO A 288 4.62 2.20 11.39
C PRO A 288 3.10 2.09 11.35
N ALA A 289 2.53 1.37 12.31
CA ALA A 289 1.09 1.29 12.46
C ALA A 289 0.51 2.66 12.86
N ILE A 290 -0.64 2.99 12.27
CA ILE A 290 -1.33 4.27 12.47
C ILE A 290 -2.67 3.97 13.12
N VAL A 291 -2.91 4.57 14.29
CA VAL A 291 -4.20 4.52 14.96
C VAL A 291 -4.94 5.83 14.71
N ARG A 292 -6.21 5.71 14.31
CA ARG A 292 -7.14 6.84 14.24
C ARG A 292 -8.37 6.54 15.07
N SER A 293 -8.86 7.57 15.73
CA SER A 293 -10.08 7.51 16.53
C SER A 293 -11.23 8.25 15.83
N GLY A 294 -12.44 7.95 16.24
CA GLY A 294 -13.66 8.60 15.75
C GLY A 294 -14.79 8.48 16.78
N LEU A 295 -15.86 9.25 16.58
CA LEU A 295 -17.04 9.12 17.43
C LEU A 295 -17.73 7.76 17.17
N THR A 296 -17.64 7.25 15.95
CA THR A 296 -18.17 5.95 15.53
C THR A 296 -17.08 5.04 14.96
N HIS A 297 -17.35 3.74 14.91
CA HIS A 297 -16.46 2.78 14.25
C HIS A 297 -16.23 3.12 12.77
N ASP A 298 -17.28 3.52 12.06
CA ASP A 298 -17.16 3.90 10.65
C ASP A 298 -16.22 5.08 10.44
N GLU A 299 -16.30 6.10 11.32
CA GLU A 299 -15.38 7.24 11.29
C GLU A 299 -13.93 6.81 11.55
N ALA A 300 -13.70 5.99 12.58
CA ALA A 300 -12.36 5.52 12.93
C ALA A 300 -11.75 4.64 11.82
N ARG A 301 -12.54 3.71 11.27
CA ARG A 301 -12.14 2.83 10.17
C ARG A 301 -11.82 3.61 8.90
N ARG A 302 -12.67 4.55 8.50
CA ARG A 302 -12.42 5.41 7.32
C ARG A 302 -11.19 6.28 7.53
N ALA A 303 -11.06 6.92 8.70
CA ALA A 303 -9.95 7.82 8.99
C ALA A 303 -8.61 7.09 9.02
N SER A 304 -8.56 5.88 9.60
CA SER A 304 -7.36 5.04 9.61
C SER A 304 -6.99 4.59 8.20
N ALA A 305 -7.92 4.03 7.43
CA ALA A 305 -7.64 3.58 6.06
C ALA A 305 -7.13 4.71 5.15
N LEU A 306 -7.75 5.89 5.19
CA LEU A 306 -7.26 7.07 4.45
C LEU A 306 -5.85 7.47 4.89
N ALA A 307 -5.56 7.44 6.20
CA ALA A 307 -4.20 7.69 6.70
C ALA A 307 -3.19 6.63 6.26
N GLY A 308 -3.64 5.38 6.08
CA GLY A 308 -2.85 4.30 5.51
C GLY A 308 -2.46 4.57 4.05
N LEU A 309 -3.43 4.99 3.22
CA LEU A 309 -3.17 5.40 1.84
C LEU A 309 -2.23 6.61 1.77
N GLU A 310 -2.44 7.61 2.61
CA GLU A 310 -1.60 8.81 2.71
C GLU A 310 -0.15 8.43 3.02
N ALA A 311 0.06 7.57 4.02
CA ALA A 311 1.40 7.11 4.41
C ALA A 311 2.06 6.24 3.32
N HIS A 312 1.31 5.36 2.67
CA HIS A 312 1.81 4.55 1.55
C HIS A 312 2.24 5.44 0.37
N ALA A 313 1.39 6.38 -0.02
CA ALA A 313 1.64 7.30 -1.13
C ALA A 313 2.76 8.30 -0.83
N ALA A 314 2.90 8.75 0.42
CA ALA A 314 3.99 9.62 0.84
C ALA A 314 5.38 9.02 0.56
N ARG A 315 5.51 7.68 0.60
CA ARG A 315 6.76 7.00 0.24
C ARG A 315 7.10 7.12 -1.25
N LEU A 316 6.12 7.29 -2.14
CA LEU A 316 6.32 7.40 -3.59
C LEU A 316 6.68 8.81 -4.04
N LEU A 317 6.53 9.84 -3.19
CA LEU A 317 6.79 11.23 -3.53
C LEU A 317 8.16 11.50 -4.17
N PRO A 318 9.28 10.91 -3.70
CA PRO A 318 10.60 11.17 -4.31
C PRO A 318 10.67 10.75 -5.79
N LEU A 319 9.86 9.76 -6.18
CA LEU A 319 9.78 9.29 -7.56
C LEU A 319 8.84 10.16 -8.39
N GLN A 320 7.67 10.50 -7.83
CA GLN A 320 6.64 11.26 -8.53
C GLN A 320 7.00 12.74 -8.69
N LEU A 321 7.80 13.30 -7.77
CA LEU A 321 8.22 14.70 -7.73
C LEU A 321 9.74 14.89 -7.99
N ALA A 322 10.38 13.94 -8.68
CA ALA A 322 11.83 13.96 -8.94
C ALA A 322 12.35 15.27 -9.59
N GLY A 323 11.47 16.07 -10.23
CA GLY A 323 11.80 17.38 -10.79
C GLY A 323 11.88 18.53 -9.78
N LEU A 324 11.43 18.34 -8.53
CA LEU A 324 11.51 19.35 -7.47
C LEU A 324 12.79 19.16 -6.61
N PRO A 325 13.35 20.23 -6.04
CA PRO A 325 14.37 20.12 -5.00
C PRO A 325 13.94 19.24 -3.83
N GLN A 326 14.88 18.47 -3.26
CA GLN A 326 14.60 17.52 -2.17
C GLN A 326 13.89 18.17 -0.97
N TYR A 327 14.30 19.37 -0.55
CA TYR A 327 13.68 20.07 0.58
C TYR A 327 12.19 20.40 0.33
N LEU A 328 11.79 20.62 -0.93
CA LEU A 328 10.39 20.81 -1.28
C LEU A 328 9.62 19.50 -1.31
N GLN A 329 10.24 18.41 -1.77
CA GLN A 329 9.64 17.08 -1.73
C GLN A 329 9.32 16.66 -0.29
N GLU A 330 10.24 16.93 0.65
CA GLU A 330 10.07 16.63 2.08
C GLU A 330 8.98 17.50 2.75
N SER A 331 8.63 18.64 2.14
CA SER A 331 7.58 19.55 2.62
C SER A 331 6.18 19.22 2.09
N VAL A 332 6.04 18.20 1.23
CA VAL A 332 4.76 17.80 0.65
C VAL A 332 4.01 16.93 1.66
N SER A 333 2.80 17.35 2.02
CA SER A 333 1.84 16.48 2.70
C SER A 333 0.90 15.83 1.71
N VAL A 334 0.60 14.54 1.91
CA VAL A 334 -0.34 13.78 1.07
C VAL A 334 -1.68 13.65 1.78
N GLY A 335 -2.75 13.87 1.04
CA GLY A 335 -4.11 13.63 1.51
C GLY A 335 -4.85 12.67 0.59
N ALA A 336 -5.59 11.75 1.19
CA ALA A 336 -6.49 10.83 0.50
C ALA A 336 -7.94 11.19 0.81
N GLY A 337 -8.83 11.12 -0.17
CA GLY A 337 -10.24 11.43 0.03
C GLY A 337 -11.11 10.90 -1.09
N SER A 338 -12.43 10.87 -0.89
CA SER A 338 -13.37 10.50 -1.97
C SER A 338 -13.58 11.64 -2.97
N THR A 339 -13.14 12.85 -2.63
CA THR A 339 -13.14 14.01 -3.51
C THR A 339 -11.79 14.72 -3.45
N ALA A 340 -11.50 15.53 -4.48
CA ALA A 340 -10.33 16.39 -4.47
C ALA A 340 -10.35 17.37 -3.29
N ALA A 341 -11.54 17.90 -2.93
CA ALA A 341 -11.67 18.81 -1.80
C ALA A 341 -11.33 18.16 -0.46
N GLU A 342 -11.73 16.90 -0.26
CA GLU A 342 -11.36 16.15 0.94
C GLU A 342 -9.86 15.85 0.96
N ALA A 343 -9.31 15.32 -0.13
CA ALA A 343 -7.90 14.99 -0.22
C ALA A 343 -7.01 16.23 0.01
N VAL A 344 -7.29 17.34 -0.69
CA VAL A 344 -6.57 18.60 -0.51
C VAL A 344 -6.76 19.16 0.91
N GLY A 345 -7.98 19.12 1.45
CA GLY A 345 -8.26 19.58 2.81
C GLY A 345 -7.50 18.78 3.87
N ARG A 346 -7.41 17.45 3.71
CA ARG A 346 -6.64 16.57 4.60
C ARG A 346 -5.13 16.81 4.49
N ALA A 347 -4.62 16.94 3.27
CA ALA A 347 -3.21 17.29 3.03
C ALA A 347 -2.84 18.64 3.66
N LEU A 348 -3.72 19.65 3.50
CA LEU A 348 -3.53 20.98 4.11
C LEU A 348 -3.51 20.92 5.64
N ARG A 349 -4.38 20.12 6.26
CA ARG A 349 -4.38 19.91 7.72
C ARG A 349 -3.05 19.32 8.20
N LEU A 350 -2.49 18.35 7.48
CA LEU A 350 -1.16 17.80 7.79
C LEU A 350 -0.04 18.86 7.67
N CYS A 351 -0.09 19.72 6.64
CA CYS A 351 0.84 20.86 6.54
C CYS A 351 0.71 21.80 7.75
N LEU A 352 -0.51 22.10 8.19
CA LEU A 352 -0.75 22.94 9.36
C LEU A 352 -0.23 22.29 10.65
N GLU A 353 -0.37 20.97 10.80
CA GLU A 353 0.19 20.24 11.94
C GLU A 353 1.71 20.29 11.97
N GLN A 354 2.38 20.12 10.82
CA GLN A 354 3.84 20.24 10.70
C GLN A 354 4.31 21.65 11.06
N LYS A 355 3.70 22.69 10.47
CA LYS A 355 4.03 24.10 10.75
C LYS A 355 3.74 24.48 12.21
N LEU A 356 2.69 23.92 12.81
CA LEU A 356 2.40 24.09 14.22
C LEU A 356 3.51 23.46 15.07
N ALA A 357 3.94 22.23 14.77
CA ALA A 357 5.01 21.55 15.49
C ALA A 357 6.33 22.34 15.44
N GLU A 358 6.71 22.88 14.27
CA GLU A 358 7.87 23.76 14.10
C GLU A 358 7.76 25.03 14.98
N ARG A 359 6.58 25.67 14.99
CA ARG A 359 6.31 26.86 15.81
C ARG A 359 6.41 26.57 17.31
N LEU A 360 5.89 25.42 17.75
CA LEU A 360 5.92 25.01 19.15
C LEU A 360 7.35 24.79 19.64
N GLN A 361 8.26 24.36 18.78
CA GLN A 361 9.68 24.16 19.13
C GLN A 361 10.49 25.47 19.17
N SER A 362 10.09 26.49 18.40
CA SER A 362 10.88 27.70 18.19
C SER A 362 10.43 28.91 19.01
N ARG A 363 9.15 28.98 19.43
CA ARG A 363 8.58 30.19 20.05
C ARG A 363 7.74 29.87 21.28
N ARG A 364 7.73 30.81 22.23
CA ARG A 364 6.81 30.79 23.37
C ARG A 364 5.38 31.08 22.90
N GLN A 365 4.43 30.30 23.41
CA GLN A 365 3.04 30.38 22.99
C GLN A 365 2.23 31.24 23.96
N TYR A 366 1.43 32.15 23.42
CA TYR A 366 0.48 32.96 24.16
C TYR A 366 -0.93 32.50 23.77
N VAL A 367 -1.76 32.27 24.79
CA VAL A 367 -3.13 31.80 24.59
C VAL A 367 -4.09 32.64 25.40
N ARG A 368 -5.26 32.90 24.81
CA ARG A 368 -6.35 33.61 25.45
C ARG A 368 -7.44 32.61 25.84
N ARG A 369 -7.80 32.57 27.13
CA ARG A 369 -8.86 31.70 27.62
C ARG A 369 -10.18 32.02 26.93
N ILE A 370 -10.91 30.98 26.52
CA ILE A 370 -12.25 31.12 25.96
C ILE A 370 -13.26 30.65 27.00
N ALA A 371 -14.17 31.55 27.39
CA ALA A 371 -15.39 31.15 28.05
C ALA A 371 -16.34 30.57 27.00
N TRP A 372 -16.93 29.41 27.27
CA TRP A 372 -17.92 28.78 26.40
C TRP A 372 -19.15 28.42 27.23
N THR A 373 -20.33 28.53 26.63
CA THR A 373 -21.61 28.23 27.30
C THR A 373 -22.24 26.96 26.77
N GLU A 374 -22.21 26.77 25.46
CA GLU A 374 -22.83 25.63 24.78
C GLU A 374 -22.07 25.31 23.50
N ALA A 375 -22.00 24.01 23.19
CA ALA A 375 -21.46 23.51 21.93
C ALA A 375 -22.60 22.91 21.10
N GLU A 376 -22.89 23.53 19.94
CA GLU A 376 -23.84 22.99 18.97
C GLU A 376 -23.27 21.75 18.27
N ASP A 377 -21.95 21.71 18.09
CA ASP A 377 -21.24 20.58 17.50
C ASP A 377 -21.33 19.33 18.38
N VAL A 378 -21.99 18.30 17.87
CA VAL A 378 -22.25 17.05 18.59
C VAL A 378 -20.96 16.36 19.04
N ARG A 379 -19.91 16.41 18.21
CA ARG A 379 -18.61 15.76 18.50
C ARG A 379 -17.88 16.50 19.61
N CYS A 380 -17.76 17.83 19.52
CA CYS A 380 -17.13 18.62 20.57
C CYS A 380 -17.85 18.45 21.91
N ARG A 381 -19.19 18.45 21.93
CA ARG A 381 -19.98 18.23 23.14
C ARG A 381 -19.68 16.86 23.75
N TYR A 382 -19.74 15.79 22.96
CA TYR A 382 -19.42 14.44 23.43
C TYR A 382 -17.99 14.36 23.98
N TYR A 383 -17.01 14.94 23.29
CA TYR A 383 -15.61 14.89 23.73
C TYR A 383 -15.37 15.66 25.04
N LEU A 384 -16.01 16.82 25.19
CA LEU A 384 -15.96 17.60 26.42
C LEU A 384 -16.58 16.84 27.60
N GLU A 385 -17.74 16.20 27.39
CA GLU A 385 -18.38 15.36 28.40
C GLU A 385 -17.49 14.18 28.80
N ALA A 386 -16.92 13.47 27.82
CA ALA A 386 -16.02 12.34 28.07
C ALA A 386 -14.75 12.75 28.84
N LEU A 387 -14.14 13.89 28.51
CA LEU A 387 -12.99 14.44 29.24
C LEU A 387 -13.37 14.88 30.65
N ASN A 388 -14.52 15.52 30.84
CA ASN A 388 -14.99 15.93 32.16
C ASN A 388 -15.21 14.71 33.10
N ILE A 389 -15.70 13.59 32.55
CA ILE A 389 -15.89 12.35 33.29
C ILE A 389 -14.55 11.68 33.65
N THR A 390 -13.58 11.69 32.72
CA THR A 390 -12.34 10.91 32.86
C THR A 390 -11.16 11.68 33.46
N GLY A 391 -11.09 13.00 33.24
CA GLY A 391 -9.93 13.86 33.53
C GLY A 391 -10.26 15.14 34.31
N GLY A 392 -11.53 15.39 34.66
CA GLY A 392 -11.95 16.59 35.38
C GLY A 392 -12.12 17.81 34.48
N GLU A 393 -12.16 19.02 35.07
CA GLU A 393 -12.48 20.27 34.35
C GLU A 393 -11.53 20.52 33.16
N VAL A 394 -12.13 20.75 31.98
CA VAL A 394 -11.42 21.05 30.74
C VAL A 394 -11.31 22.56 30.53
N PHE A 395 -10.10 23.05 30.25
CA PHE A 395 -9.89 24.45 29.85
C PHE A 395 -9.67 24.58 28.35
N ILE A 396 -10.35 25.53 27.71
CA ILE A 396 -10.17 25.84 26.29
C ILE A 396 -9.56 27.24 26.15
N ALA A 397 -8.60 27.38 25.25
CA ALA A 397 -7.99 28.66 24.90
C ALA A 397 -7.74 28.78 23.39
N ALA A 398 -7.78 30.00 22.87
CA ALA A 398 -7.36 30.32 21.51
C ALA A 398 -5.89 30.74 21.51
N GLY A 399 -5.10 30.17 20.60
CA GLY A 399 -3.74 30.61 20.34
C GLY A 399 -3.67 31.67 19.24
N GLU A 400 -2.46 32.21 19.02
CA GLU A 400 -2.17 33.02 17.83
C GLU A 400 -2.47 32.23 16.54
N PRO A 401 -3.19 32.81 15.56
CA PRO A 401 -3.47 32.14 14.30
C PRO A 401 -2.21 31.63 13.58
N LEU A 402 -2.32 30.48 12.92
CA LEU A 402 -1.26 29.88 12.11
C LEU A 402 -1.59 30.12 10.64
N LEU A 403 -0.91 31.05 9.97
CA LEU A 403 -1.16 31.37 8.55
C LEU A 403 -2.65 31.71 8.28
N GLY A 404 -3.26 32.47 9.19
CA GLY A 404 -4.69 32.81 9.13
C GLY A 404 -5.64 31.73 9.69
N PHE A 405 -5.15 30.53 9.99
CA PHE A 405 -5.97 29.43 10.53
C PHE A 405 -6.09 29.48 12.05
N SER A 406 -7.22 28.96 12.55
CA SER A 406 -7.51 28.91 13.98
C SER A 406 -6.62 27.89 14.68
N VAL A 407 -6.02 28.30 15.80
CA VAL A 407 -5.25 27.43 16.70
C VAL A 407 -5.99 27.33 18.02
N VAL A 408 -6.33 26.12 18.45
CA VAL A 408 -7.08 25.87 19.67
C VAL A 408 -6.26 25.01 20.62
N TRP A 409 -6.31 25.36 21.89
CA TRP A 409 -5.64 24.69 22.99
C TRP A 409 -6.69 24.12 23.95
N VAL A 410 -6.47 22.89 24.39
CA VAL A 410 -7.28 22.16 25.36
C VAL A 410 -6.37 21.70 26.48
N CYS A 411 -6.68 22.09 27.72
CA CYS A 411 -6.05 21.54 28.91
C CYS A 411 -6.98 20.51 29.54
N SER A 412 -6.45 19.30 29.76
CA SER A 412 -7.11 18.26 30.55
C SER A 412 -6.13 17.76 31.60
N GLY A 413 -6.50 17.88 32.88
CA GLY A 413 -5.58 17.67 34.00
C GLY A 413 -4.42 18.66 33.96
N THR A 414 -3.19 18.16 33.82
CA THR A 414 -1.96 18.97 33.73
C THR A 414 -1.42 19.09 32.30
N SER A 415 -2.05 18.42 31.33
CA SER A 415 -1.54 18.30 29.98
C SER A 415 -2.26 19.25 29.04
N TRP A 416 -1.50 19.84 28.11
CA TRP A 416 -2.03 20.71 27.06
C TRP A 416 -1.98 20.01 25.71
N TYR A 417 -3.08 20.11 24.97
CA TYR A 417 -3.26 19.56 23.64
C TYR A 417 -3.62 20.69 22.69
N VAL A 418 -3.03 20.71 21.51
CA VAL A 418 -3.17 21.83 20.56
C VAL A 418 -3.31 21.31 19.14
N SER A 419 -4.15 21.98 18.36
CA SER A 419 -4.29 21.75 16.92
C SER A 419 -4.57 23.06 16.19
N ALA A 420 -4.11 23.10 14.93
CA ALA A 420 -4.49 24.09 13.94
C ALA A 420 -5.34 23.40 12.87
N ASP A 421 -6.40 24.05 12.39
CA ASP A 421 -7.32 23.42 11.44
C ASP A 421 -8.06 24.45 10.58
N LEU A 422 -8.80 23.98 9.58
CA LEU A 422 -9.47 24.81 8.58
C LEU A 422 -10.53 25.75 9.19
N SER A 423 -11.08 25.40 10.35
CA SER A 423 -12.00 26.23 11.11
C SER A 423 -11.78 26.07 12.62
N PHE A 424 -12.33 27.01 13.41
CA PHE A 424 -12.25 26.97 14.86
C PHE A 424 -12.84 25.67 15.45
N THR A 425 -14.03 25.25 14.99
CA THR A 425 -14.69 24.03 15.49
C THR A 425 -13.85 22.78 15.19
N LEU A 426 -13.21 22.71 14.01
CA LEU A 426 -12.34 21.58 13.68
C LEU A 426 -11.05 21.57 14.51
N ALA A 427 -10.45 22.74 14.73
CA ALA A 427 -9.26 22.86 15.58
C ALA A 427 -9.57 22.46 17.03
N LEU A 428 -10.75 22.84 17.54
CA LEU A 428 -11.24 22.40 18.85
C LEU A 428 -11.48 20.90 18.87
N ARG A 429 -12.20 20.35 17.89
CA ARG A 429 -12.50 18.91 17.78
C ARG A 429 -11.22 18.08 17.77
N SER A 430 -10.23 18.44 16.95
CA SER A 430 -8.93 17.78 16.86
C SER A 430 -8.15 17.86 18.19
N SER A 431 -8.20 19.00 18.88
CA SER A 431 -7.52 19.17 20.17
C SER A 431 -8.16 18.36 21.30
N LEU A 432 -9.49 18.30 21.33
CA LEU A 432 -10.24 17.47 22.28
C LEU A 432 -10.00 15.98 22.02
N GLN A 433 -9.97 15.57 20.76
CA GLN A 433 -9.67 14.20 20.36
C GLN A 433 -8.25 13.78 20.78
N LYS A 434 -7.24 14.63 20.53
CA LYS A 434 -5.86 14.42 21.03
C LYS A 434 -5.81 14.25 22.55
N ALA A 435 -6.63 15.01 23.29
CA ALA A 435 -6.72 14.90 24.74
C ALA A 435 -7.33 13.56 25.20
N LEU A 436 -8.38 13.08 24.50
CA LEU A 436 -9.03 11.81 24.80
C LEU A 436 -8.14 10.61 24.49
N ASP A 437 -7.47 10.64 23.33
CA ASP A 437 -6.52 9.61 22.92
C ASP A 437 -5.23 9.62 23.77
N LYS A 438 -5.04 10.65 24.61
CA LYS A 438 -3.78 10.92 25.31
C LYS A 438 -2.60 10.88 24.35
N ALA A 439 -2.81 11.44 23.16
CA ALA A 439 -1.77 11.63 22.15
C ALA A 439 -0.66 12.54 22.71
N GLU A 440 0.43 12.74 21.96
CA GLU A 440 1.53 13.60 22.43
C GLU A 440 1.03 14.98 22.86
N SER A 441 1.12 15.26 24.16
CA SER A 441 0.81 16.57 24.72
C SER A 441 1.88 17.58 24.33
N ALA A 442 1.52 18.84 24.20
CA ALA A 442 2.48 19.92 24.05
C ALA A 442 3.46 19.89 25.23
N LYS A 443 4.75 19.72 24.92
CA LYS A 443 5.84 19.69 25.92
C LYS A 443 5.99 21.01 26.66
N ILE A 444 5.44 22.08 26.10
CA ILE A 444 5.50 23.44 26.62
C ILE A 444 4.09 23.86 27.01
N ALA A 445 3.92 24.21 28.28
CA ALA A 445 2.70 24.86 28.74
C ALA A 445 2.62 26.28 28.14
N PRO A 446 1.50 26.67 27.53
CA PRO A 446 1.34 28.01 26.99
C PRO A 446 1.25 29.04 28.12
N VAL A 447 1.61 30.28 27.79
CA VAL A 447 1.38 31.44 28.68
C VAL A 447 -0.06 31.87 28.50
N ILE A 448 -0.83 31.83 29.58
CA ILE A 448 -2.23 32.25 29.57
C ILE A 448 -2.27 33.77 29.75
N GLU A 449 -2.84 34.46 28.76
CA GLU A 449 -3.22 35.85 28.90
C GLU A 449 -4.60 35.92 29.58
N GLU A 450 -4.67 36.56 30.74
CA GLU A 450 -5.92 36.82 31.44
C GLU A 450 -6.73 37.86 30.67
N ASP A 451 -7.86 37.43 30.11
CA ASP A 451 -8.84 38.34 29.53
C ASP A 451 -9.82 38.79 30.62
N GLN A 452 -9.80 40.09 30.97
CA GLN A 452 -10.71 40.70 31.95
C GLN A 452 -12.17 40.81 31.45
N GLY A 453 -12.46 40.28 30.25
CA GLY A 453 -13.81 40.34 29.65
C GLY A 453 -14.13 39.20 28.69
N ALA A 454 -13.72 37.96 29.01
CA ALA A 454 -13.98 36.79 28.17
C ALA A 454 -15.48 36.67 27.81
N ARG A 455 -15.83 37.06 26.57
CA ARG A 455 -17.18 36.87 26.02
C ARG A 455 -17.38 35.38 25.77
N ALA A 456 -18.52 34.85 26.20
CA ALA A 456 -18.92 33.48 25.90
C ALA A 456 -18.94 33.28 24.37
N ALA A 457 -18.09 32.38 23.88
CA ALA A 457 -18.12 31.95 22.49
C ALA A 457 -19.08 30.76 22.35
N MET A 458 -19.93 30.82 21.32
CA MET A 458 -20.71 29.67 20.86
C MET A 458 -19.81 28.81 19.98
N ILE A 459 -19.78 27.49 20.19
CA ILE A 459 -19.08 26.56 19.29
C ILE A 459 -20.10 26.15 18.23
N PRO A 460 -20.02 26.68 16.99
CA PRO A 460 -21.02 26.43 15.97
C PRO A 460 -20.95 24.97 15.52
N ASN A 461 -22.09 24.44 15.07
CA ASN A 461 -22.14 23.11 14.49
C ASN A 461 -21.22 23.03 13.27
N GLY A 462 -20.16 22.23 13.38
CA GLY A 462 -19.40 21.82 12.21
C GLY A 462 -20.10 20.59 11.64
N GLU A 463 -21.09 20.80 10.77
CA GLU A 463 -21.73 19.71 10.01
C GLU A 463 -20.70 18.68 9.52
N PRO A 464 -21.08 17.39 9.34
CA PRO A 464 -20.14 16.36 8.89
C PRO A 464 -19.38 16.86 7.65
N MET A 465 -18.08 17.09 7.87
CA MET A 465 -17.08 17.69 6.98
C MET A 465 -17.57 18.02 5.56
N ASP A 466 -18.16 19.20 5.36
CA ASP A 466 -18.33 19.78 4.02
C ASP A 466 -16.97 20.26 3.50
N TYR A 467 -16.14 19.28 3.13
CA TYR A 467 -14.80 19.50 2.62
C TYR A 467 -14.75 20.45 1.43
N PRO A 468 -15.68 20.41 0.46
CA PRO A 468 -15.76 21.44 -0.60
C PRO A 468 -15.73 22.86 -0.06
N SER A 469 -16.69 23.24 0.80
CA SER A 469 -16.76 24.60 1.33
C SER A 469 -15.57 24.95 2.21
N LEU A 470 -15.20 24.06 3.15
CA LEU A 470 -14.10 24.28 4.09
C LEU A 470 -12.75 24.45 3.39
N THR A 471 -12.46 23.59 2.40
CA THR A 471 -11.20 23.66 1.66
C THR A 471 -11.16 24.89 0.76
N GLN A 472 -12.28 25.28 0.13
CA GLN A 472 -12.34 26.52 -0.65
C GLN A 472 -12.10 27.77 0.21
N GLU A 473 -12.76 27.86 1.36
CA GLU A 473 -12.53 28.95 2.32
C GLU A 473 -11.09 28.98 2.79
N ALA A 474 -10.49 27.82 3.07
CA ALA A 474 -9.08 27.71 3.44
C ALA A 474 -8.14 28.25 2.34
N VAL A 475 -8.39 27.91 1.06
CA VAL A 475 -7.61 28.45 -0.07
C VAL A 475 -7.78 29.97 -0.18
N GLN A 476 -8.97 30.51 0.10
CA GLN A 476 -9.20 31.96 0.10
C GLN A 476 -8.49 32.66 1.26
N ASN A 477 -8.51 32.08 2.46
CA ASN A 477 -7.81 32.59 3.64
C ASN A 477 -6.30 32.67 3.41
N LEU A 478 -5.72 31.65 2.77
CA LEU A 478 -4.30 31.62 2.43
C LEU A 478 -3.89 32.83 1.57
N LYS A 479 -4.67 33.14 0.54
CA LYS A 479 -4.46 34.32 -0.32
C LYS A 479 -4.48 35.64 0.43
N GLN A 480 -5.22 35.73 1.54
CA GLN A 480 -5.27 36.94 2.38
C GLN A 480 -4.11 37.02 3.39
N SER A 481 -3.43 35.91 3.64
CA SER A 481 -2.42 35.76 4.70
C SER A 481 -0.96 35.76 4.22
N SER A 482 -0.70 36.19 2.97
CA SER A 482 0.63 36.11 2.33
C SER A 482 1.24 34.71 2.32
N ALA A 483 0.38 33.69 2.20
CA ALA A 483 0.76 32.30 2.08
C ALA A 483 0.28 31.72 0.74
N ALA A 484 1.13 30.94 0.10
CA ALA A 484 0.87 30.30 -1.18
C ALA A 484 0.63 28.79 -1.00
N LEU A 485 -0.32 28.28 -1.77
CA LEU A 485 -0.66 26.86 -1.83
C LEU A 485 -0.26 26.29 -3.19
N ALA A 486 0.55 25.24 -3.19
CA ALA A 486 0.80 24.43 -4.39
C ALA A 486 0.16 23.05 -4.21
N VAL A 487 -0.59 22.62 -5.22
CA VAL A 487 -1.32 21.34 -5.19
C VAL A 487 -0.85 20.47 -6.36
N PHE A 488 -0.63 19.20 -6.07
CA PHE A 488 -0.14 18.20 -7.02
C PHE A 488 -1.13 17.05 -7.10
N ASP A 489 -1.46 16.65 -8.31
CA ASP A 489 -2.21 15.43 -8.61
C ASP A 489 -1.28 14.23 -8.43
N LEU A 490 -1.59 13.33 -7.49
CA LEU A 490 -0.78 12.15 -7.14
C LEU A 490 -1.46 10.83 -7.52
N ARG A 491 -2.49 10.88 -8.38
CA ARG A 491 -3.21 9.68 -8.80
C ARG A 491 -2.24 8.63 -9.36
N SER A 492 -2.48 7.38 -8.96
CA SER A 492 -1.68 6.24 -9.39
C SER A 492 -2.61 5.08 -9.72
N GLU A 493 -2.81 4.84 -11.02
CA GLU A 493 -3.66 3.74 -11.51
C GLU A 493 -3.14 2.37 -11.03
N SER A 494 -1.83 2.25 -10.79
CA SER A 494 -1.19 0.99 -10.39
C SER A 494 -1.77 0.36 -9.12
N PHE A 495 -2.15 1.16 -8.11
CA PHE A 495 -2.65 0.61 -6.85
C PHE A 495 -3.98 1.19 -6.39
N LEU A 496 -4.38 2.36 -6.91
CA LEU A 496 -5.72 2.88 -6.66
C LEU A 496 -6.77 2.29 -7.60
N GLY A 497 -6.36 1.91 -8.82
CA GLY A 497 -7.27 1.44 -9.86
C GLY A 497 -8.42 2.41 -10.11
N GLU A 498 -9.62 1.87 -10.37
CA GLU A 498 -10.88 2.63 -10.47
C GLU A 498 -11.55 2.88 -9.10
N GLY A 499 -10.75 2.85 -8.02
CA GLY A 499 -11.25 3.01 -6.65
C GLY A 499 -11.93 4.36 -6.39
N PRO A 500 -12.76 4.45 -5.34
CA PRO A 500 -13.52 5.67 -5.04
C PRO A 500 -12.67 6.79 -4.41
N PHE A 501 -11.34 6.62 -4.36
CA PHE A 501 -10.43 7.51 -3.64
C PHE A 501 -9.40 8.15 -4.55
N VAL A 502 -9.07 9.40 -4.24
CA VAL A 502 -8.08 10.21 -4.94
C VAL A 502 -6.99 10.66 -3.98
N LEU A 503 -5.79 10.88 -4.52
CA LEU A 503 -4.61 11.34 -3.78
C LEU A 503 -4.14 12.68 -4.31
N TYR A 504 -3.90 13.62 -3.39
CA TYR A 504 -3.33 14.93 -3.70
C TYR A 504 -2.19 15.26 -2.76
N GLY A 505 -1.15 15.87 -3.31
CA GLY A 505 -0.02 16.43 -2.58
C GLY A 505 -0.21 17.93 -2.39
N VAL A 506 0.11 18.45 -1.22
CA VAL A 506 0.01 19.88 -0.92
C VAL A 506 1.32 20.37 -0.32
N ILE A 507 1.79 21.50 -0.82
CA ILE A 507 2.88 22.29 -0.21
C ILE A 507 2.29 23.63 0.22
N LEU A 508 2.61 24.03 1.45
CA LEU A 508 2.26 25.34 1.99
C LEU A 508 3.52 26.19 2.13
N LYS A 509 3.56 27.33 1.43
CA LYS A 509 4.70 28.26 1.43
C LYS A 509 4.30 29.63 1.97
N GLU A 510 5.24 30.32 2.60
CA GLU A 510 5.15 31.78 2.80
C GLU A 510 5.65 32.45 1.51
N GLU A 511 5.07 33.59 1.10
CA GLU A 511 5.30 34.23 -0.23
C GLU A 511 6.78 34.52 -0.58
N GLU A 512 7.72 34.45 0.36
CA GLU A 512 9.15 34.65 0.12
C GLU A 512 9.89 33.42 -0.47
N GLU A 513 9.27 32.24 -0.50
CA GLU A 513 9.87 31.00 -1.04
C GLU A 513 9.41 30.68 -2.48
N VAL A 514 10.23 31.03 -3.48
CA VAL A 514 9.90 30.77 -4.90
C VAL A 514 10.00 29.28 -5.26
N LEU A 515 8.90 28.74 -5.85
CA LEU A 515 8.86 27.81 -7.00
C LEU A 515 10.13 27.09 -7.48
#